data_AF-F0GCB2-F1
#
_entry.id   AF-F0GCB2-F1
#
_cell.length_a   1.000
_cell.length_b   1.000
_cell.length_c   1.000
_cell.angle_alpha   90.00
_cell.angle_beta   90.00
_cell.angle_gamma   90.00
#
_symmetry.space_group_name_H-M   'P 1'
#
loop_
_entity.id
_entity.type
_entity.pdbx_description
1 polymer ?
#
loop_
_entity_poly.entity_id
_entity_poly.type
_entity_poly.pdbx_seq_one_letter_code
_entity_poly.pdbx_strand_id
1 'polypeptide(L)'
;ELRRDALLTAADLVRTVNGIARAHAPHGRGTVGWVDVHPNSRNVIPGRVTLTVDLRAADDATLAAMDAALRAACADAATQADMRIDVEQVVYFPPQPFDAALVEQVRAGANALGLSSMNVISGAGHDAVYLARVAPTAMIFV
;
A
#
# COMPACT_ATOMS: atom_id res chain seq x y z
N GLU A 1 1.68 14.68 -30.09
CA GLU A 1 1.19 13.37 -30.59
C GLU A 1 -0.34 13.34 -30.46
N LEU A 2 -1.07 12.64 -31.34
CA LEU A 2 -2.55 12.66 -31.35
C LEU A 2 -3.21 11.60 -30.46
N ARG A 3 -2.44 10.65 -29.91
CA ARG A 3 -2.94 9.58 -29.05
C ARG A 3 -2.61 9.88 -27.60
N ARG A 4 -3.63 9.82 -26.75
CA ARG A 4 -3.54 9.89 -25.29
C ARG A 4 -4.16 8.62 -24.73
N ASP A 5 -3.33 7.62 -24.46
CA ASP A 5 -3.78 6.29 -24.03
C ASP A 5 -3.73 6.18 -22.50
N ALA A 6 -4.90 6.32 -21.87
CA ALA A 6 -5.02 6.26 -20.42
C ALA A 6 -4.59 4.90 -19.84
N LEU A 7 -4.77 3.81 -20.60
CA LEU A 7 -4.43 2.47 -20.14
C LEU A 7 -2.93 2.23 -20.18
N LEU A 8 -2.24 2.76 -21.18
CA LEU A 8 -0.78 2.69 -21.23
C LEU A 8 -0.16 3.43 -20.04
N THR A 9 -0.59 4.67 -19.78
CA THR A 9 -0.13 5.45 -18.62
C THR A 9 -0.47 4.76 -17.29
N ALA A 10 -1.67 4.20 -17.16
CA ALA A 10 -2.06 3.43 -15.99
C ALA A 10 -1.19 2.17 -15.78
N ALA A 11 -0.84 1.46 -16.84
CA ALA A 11 0.02 0.27 -16.76
C ALA A 11 1.43 0.62 -16.26
N ASP A 12 1.99 1.75 -16.69
CA ASP A 12 3.27 2.24 -16.16
C ASP A 12 3.16 2.62 -14.68
N LEU A 13 2.07 3.28 -14.27
CA LEU A 13 1.81 3.59 -12.86
C LEU A 13 1.65 2.33 -12.01
N VAL A 14 1.01 1.26 -12.50
CA VAL A 14 0.94 -0.05 -11.81
C VAL A 14 2.34 -0.59 -11.52
N ARG A 15 3.26 -0.51 -12.50
CA ARG A 15 4.65 -0.93 -12.32
C ARG A 15 5.36 -0.03 -11.31
N THR A 16 5.13 1.26 -11.35
CA THR A 16 5.69 2.24 -10.41
C THR A 16 5.25 1.99 -8.97
N VAL A 17 3.96 1.71 -8.73
CA VAL A 17 3.44 1.36 -7.39
C VAL A 17 4.18 0.15 -6.82
N ASN A 18 4.36 -0.91 -7.62
CA ASN A 18 5.13 -2.08 -7.19
C ASN A 18 6.62 -1.74 -6.99
N GLY A 19 7.20 -0.89 -7.84
CA GLY A 19 8.57 -0.41 -7.72
C GLY A 19 8.82 0.35 -6.41
N ILE A 20 7.92 1.26 -6.04
CA ILE A 20 7.96 2.01 -4.78
C ILE A 20 7.95 1.05 -3.59
N ALA A 21 7.06 0.05 -3.60
CA ALA A 21 7.00 -0.95 -2.53
C ALA A 21 8.32 -1.72 -2.38
N ARG A 22 8.90 -2.17 -3.50
CA ARG A 22 10.15 -2.94 -3.51
C ARG A 22 11.36 -2.11 -3.08
N ALA A 23 11.36 -0.80 -3.36
CA ALA A 23 12.41 0.11 -2.90
C ALA A 23 12.42 0.27 -1.37
N HIS A 24 11.29 0.00 -0.71
CA HIS A 24 11.12 0.06 0.75
C HIS A 24 11.02 -1.35 1.37
N ALA A 25 11.62 -2.36 0.74
CA ALA A 25 11.74 -3.69 1.32
C ALA A 25 12.49 -3.65 2.68
N PRO A 26 12.16 -4.55 3.63
CA PRO A 26 11.25 -5.69 3.49
C PRO A 26 9.79 -5.38 3.85
N HIS A 27 9.47 -4.18 4.35
CA HIS A 27 8.17 -3.88 4.95
C HIS A 27 7.25 -3.00 4.11
N GLY A 28 7.75 -2.37 3.04
CA GLY A 28 6.93 -1.66 2.07
C GLY A 28 5.98 -2.60 1.34
N ARG A 29 4.72 -2.20 1.23
CA ARG A 29 3.68 -2.83 0.42
C ARG A 29 3.05 -1.77 -0.47
N GLY A 30 2.84 -2.12 -1.73
CA GLY A 30 2.20 -1.25 -2.71
C GLY A 30 1.45 -2.13 -3.67
N THR A 31 0.15 -1.92 -3.81
CA THR A 31 -0.72 -2.80 -4.59
C THR A 31 -1.76 -1.99 -5.33
N VAL A 32 -1.87 -2.25 -6.64
CA VAL A 32 -3.04 -1.85 -7.41
C VAL A 32 -4.03 -3.01 -7.37
N GLY A 33 -5.11 -2.84 -6.61
CA GLY A 33 -6.08 -3.92 -6.36
C GLY A 33 -7.29 -3.91 -7.29
N TRP A 34 -7.54 -2.78 -7.95
CA TRP A 34 -8.69 -2.60 -8.84
C TRP A 34 -8.33 -1.62 -9.96
N VAL A 35 -8.83 -1.91 -11.17
CA VAL A 35 -8.67 -1.08 -12.36
C VAL A 35 -9.97 -1.14 -13.16
N ASP A 36 -10.49 0.03 -13.52
CA ASP A 36 -11.62 0.21 -14.43
C ASP A 36 -11.18 1.03 -15.64
N VAL A 37 -11.39 0.46 -16.83
CA VAL A 37 -10.93 1.00 -18.10
C VAL A 37 -12.14 1.48 -18.89
N HIS A 38 -12.08 2.67 -19.48
CA HIS A 38 -13.18 3.20 -20.28
C HIS A 38 -12.70 3.64 -21.68
N PRO A 39 -13.41 3.26 -22.76
CA PRO A 39 -14.68 2.51 -22.80
C PRO A 39 -14.52 0.98 -22.73
N ASN A 40 -13.30 0.46 -22.53
CA ASN A 40 -12.97 -0.97 -22.53
C ASN A 40 -13.34 -1.72 -23.82
N SER A 41 -13.30 -1.03 -24.97
CA SER A 41 -13.50 -1.66 -26.28
C SER A 41 -12.15 -1.99 -26.90
N ARG A 42 -11.99 -3.22 -27.41
CA ARG A 42 -10.75 -3.73 -28.02
C ARG A 42 -10.19 -2.88 -29.17
N ASN A 43 -11.03 -2.06 -29.81
CA ASN A 43 -10.70 -1.25 -30.98
C ASN A 43 -10.76 0.26 -30.71
N VAL A 44 -10.84 0.67 -29.45
CA VAL A 44 -10.86 2.09 -29.04
C VAL A 44 -9.75 2.32 -28.03
N ILE A 45 -8.94 3.36 -28.24
CA ILE A 45 -7.93 3.78 -27.27
C ILE A 45 -8.64 4.22 -25.98
N PRO A 46 -8.30 3.66 -24.81
CA PRO A 46 -8.91 4.06 -23.56
C PRO A 46 -8.65 5.55 -23.26
N GLY A 47 -9.74 6.30 -23.09
CA GLY A 47 -9.68 7.73 -22.78
C GLY A 47 -9.68 8.03 -21.27
N ARG A 48 -10.03 7.03 -20.45
CA ARG A 48 -10.03 7.14 -18.98
C ARG A 48 -9.75 5.78 -18.36
N VAL A 49 -8.95 5.80 -17.30
CA VAL A 49 -8.77 4.68 -16.38
C VAL A 49 -8.92 5.19 -14.96
N THR A 50 -9.63 4.43 -14.13
CA THR A 50 -9.65 4.62 -12.68
C THR A 50 -8.99 3.41 -12.05
N LEU A 51 -8.13 3.61 -11.06
CA LEU A 51 -7.48 2.51 -10.33
C LEU A 51 -7.38 2.82 -8.85
N THR A 52 -7.23 1.80 -8.02
CA THR A 52 -6.93 1.97 -6.59
C THR A 52 -5.46 1.72 -6.31
N VAL A 53 -4.90 2.40 -5.30
CA VAL A 53 -3.57 2.11 -4.77
C VAL A 53 -3.69 1.92 -3.27
N ASP A 54 -3.14 0.81 -2.78
CA ASP A 54 -2.97 0.51 -1.36
C ASP A 54 -1.48 0.55 -1.04
N LEU A 55 -1.05 1.45 -0.15
CA LEU A 55 0.31 1.57 0.35
C LEU A 55 0.34 1.21 1.84
N ARG A 56 1.31 0.39 2.26
CA ARG A 56 1.55 0.05 3.68
C ARG A 56 3.05 0.06 3.98
N ALA A 57 3.40 0.44 5.20
CA ALA A 57 4.76 0.41 5.70
C ALA A 57 4.80 0.10 7.20
N ALA A 58 5.99 -0.18 7.73
CA ALA A 58 6.21 -0.44 9.16
C ALA A 58 6.05 0.81 10.03
N ASP A 59 6.36 1.97 9.46
CA ASP A 59 6.40 3.26 10.12
C ASP A 59 5.87 4.36 9.20
N ASP A 60 5.49 5.48 9.81
CA ASP A 60 4.74 6.53 9.13
C ASP A 60 5.63 7.36 8.20
N ALA A 61 6.91 7.51 8.54
CA ALA A 61 7.87 8.22 7.70
C ALA A 61 8.07 7.48 6.37
N THR A 62 8.20 6.16 6.42
CA THR A 62 8.27 5.32 5.23
C THR A 62 6.97 5.39 4.42
N LEU A 63 5.79 5.33 5.07
CA LEU A 63 4.50 5.43 4.37
C LEU A 63 4.34 6.78 3.67
N ALA A 64 4.70 7.88 4.35
CA ALA A 64 4.68 9.23 3.79
C ALA A 64 5.67 9.38 2.61
N ALA A 65 6.86 8.77 2.69
CA ALA A 65 7.81 8.76 1.59
C ALA A 65 7.27 7.99 0.37
N MET A 66 6.58 6.87 0.59
CA MET A 66 5.94 6.09 -0.47
C MET A 66 4.78 6.86 -1.14
N ASP A 67 3.93 7.54 -0.36
CA ASP A 67 2.86 8.40 -0.90
C ASP A 67 3.44 9.57 -1.71
N ALA A 68 4.48 10.23 -1.18
CA ALA A 68 5.16 11.32 -1.88
C ALA A 68 5.75 10.85 -3.21
N ALA A 69 6.40 9.68 -3.24
CA ALA A 69 6.94 9.09 -4.47
C ALA A 69 5.84 8.76 -5.49
N LEU A 70 4.68 8.25 -5.04
CA LEU A 70 3.54 7.98 -5.91
C LEU A 70 2.98 9.28 -6.51
N ARG A 71 2.80 10.32 -5.69
CA ARG A 71 2.29 11.62 -6.15
C ARG A 71 3.22 12.27 -7.16
N ALA A 72 4.54 12.22 -6.91
CA ALA A 72 5.54 12.69 -7.85
C ALA A 72 5.46 11.92 -9.18
N ALA A 73 5.39 10.59 -9.14
CA ALA A 73 5.26 9.77 -10.33
C ALA A 73 3.97 10.06 -11.12
N CYS A 74 2.85 10.29 -10.44
CA CYS A 74 1.60 10.71 -11.09
C CYS A 74 1.72 12.08 -11.76
N ALA A 75 2.40 13.05 -11.13
CA ALA A 75 2.63 14.37 -11.72
C ALA A 75 3.54 14.31 -12.95
N ASP A 76 4.60 13.50 -12.89
CA ASP A 76 5.50 13.26 -14.02
C ASP A 76 4.76 12.56 -15.17
N ALA A 77 3.98 11.51 -14.87
CA ALA A 77 3.19 10.80 -15.85
C ALA A 77 2.12 11.69 -16.51
N ALA A 78 1.47 12.57 -15.74
CA ALA A 78 0.52 13.55 -16.27
C ALA A 78 1.17 14.49 -17.30
N THR A 79 2.39 14.94 -17.00
CA THR A 79 3.17 15.82 -17.89
C THR A 79 3.64 15.07 -19.14
N GLN A 80 4.19 13.86 -18.98
CA GLN A 80 4.71 13.05 -20.09
C GLN A 80 3.62 12.58 -21.04
N ALA A 81 2.45 12.20 -20.51
CA ALA A 81 1.33 11.73 -21.30
C ALA A 81 0.44 12.86 -21.86
N ASP A 82 0.63 14.11 -21.41
CA ASP A 82 -0.27 15.24 -21.71
C ASP A 82 -1.73 14.91 -21.32
N MET A 83 -1.89 14.38 -20.12
CA MET A 83 -3.16 13.88 -19.56
C MET A 83 -3.38 14.37 -18.14
N ARG A 84 -4.64 14.60 -17.78
CA ARG A 84 -5.01 14.86 -16.39
C ARG A 84 -4.97 13.57 -15.59
N ILE A 85 -4.29 13.60 -14.45
CA ILE A 85 -4.29 12.52 -13.45
C ILE A 85 -4.69 13.16 -12.12
N ASP A 86 -5.80 12.70 -11.55
CA ASP A 86 -6.25 13.11 -10.22
C ASP A 86 -5.92 12.01 -9.21
N VAL A 87 -5.38 12.38 -8.06
CA VAL A 87 -5.04 11.44 -6.97
C VAL A 87 -5.73 11.89 -5.69
N GLU A 88 -6.68 11.08 -5.22
CA GLU A 88 -7.42 11.30 -3.99
C GLU A 88 -7.04 10.27 -2.93
N GLN A 89 -6.63 10.74 -1.75
CA GLN A 89 -6.41 9.86 -0.60
C GLN A 89 -7.75 9.62 0.10
N VAL A 90 -8.34 8.45 -0.14
CA VAL A 90 -9.65 8.11 0.41
C VAL A 90 -9.60 7.64 1.87
N VAL A 91 -8.46 7.11 2.31
CA VAL A 91 -8.27 6.61 3.67
C VAL A 91 -6.81 6.68 4.08
N TYR A 92 -6.56 6.92 5.36
CA TYR A 92 -5.23 6.81 5.98
C TYR A 92 -5.36 6.23 7.38
N PHE A 93 -4.51 5.25 7.67
CA PHE A 93 -4.36 4.66 8.99
C PHE A 93 -2.91 4.80 9.43
N PRO A 94 -2.63 5.51 10.54
CA PRO A 94 -1.27 5.57 11.07
C PRO A 94 -0.82 4.16 11.51
N PRO A 95 0.48 3.83 11.37
CA PRO A 95 1.03 2.60 11.94
C PRO A 95 0.72 2.52 13.43
N GLN A 96 0.19 1.37 13.85
CA GLN A 96 -0.25 1.14 15.21
C GLN A 96 0.67 0.10 15.87
N PRO A 97 1.63 0.53 16.72
CA PRO A 97 2.39 -0.41 17.51
C PRO A 97 1.46 -1.10 18.53
N PHE A 98 1.73 -2.39 18.76
CA PHE A 98 1.15 -3.15 19.85
C PHE A 98 1.93 -2.95 21.15
N ASP A 99 1.30 -3.28 22.27
CA ASP A 99 1.93 -3.15 23.59
C ASP A 99 3.17 -4.05 23.68
N ALA A 100 4.32 -3.45 23.98
CA ALA A 100 5.60 -4.16 23.95
C ALA A 100 5.68 -5.29 25.00
N ALA A 101 5.06 -5.10 26.17
CA ALA A 101 5.06 -6.12 27.22
C ALA A 101 4.20 -7.32 26.82
N LEU A 102 3.03 -7.07 26.22
CA LEU A 102 2.18 -8.16 25.71
C LEU A 102 2.81 -8.89 24.52
N VAL A 103 3.50 -8.17 23.62
CA VAL A 103 4.26 -8.80 22.53
C VAL A 103 5.38 -9.70 23.07
N GLU A 104 6.07 -9.29 24.14
CA GLU A 104 7.07 -10.14 24.81
C GLU A 104 6.43 -11.36 25.47
N GLN A 105 5.26 -11.21 26.10
CA GLN A 105 4.54 -12.35 26.69
C GLN A 105 4.13 -13.38 25.62
N VAL A 106 3.68 -12.92 24.45
CA VAL A 106 3.39 -13.82 23.30
C VAL A 106 4.65 -14.57 22.87
N ARG A 107 5.78 -13.87 22.74
CA ARG A 107 7.08 -14.47 22.37
C ARG A 107 7.56 -15.50 23.40
N ALA A 108 7.49 -15.16 24.68
CA ALA A 108 7.86 -16.05 25.77
C ALA A 108 6.98 -17.31 25.79
N GLY A 109 5.67 -17.18 25.54
CA GLY A 109 4.75 -18.30 25.42
C GLY A 109 5.11 -19.26 24.28
N ALA A 110 5.42 -18.73 23.09
CA ALA A 110 5.85 -19.55 21.95
C ALA A 110 7.16 -20.31 22.26
N ASN A 111 8.12 -19.63 22.89
CA ASN A 111 9.40 -20.23 23.29
C ASN A 111 9.22 -21.34 24.33
N ALA A 112 8.36 -21.13 25.34
CA ALA A 112 8.08 -22.12 26.38
C ALA A 112 7.46 -23.42 25.81
N LEU A 113 6.74 -23.30 24.69
CA LEU A 113 6.15 -24.43 23.97
C LEU A 113 7.12 -25.08 22.96
N GLY A 114 8.33 -24.54 22.79
CA GLY A 114 9.30 -25.04 21.79
C GLY A 114 8.88 -24.79 20.34
N LEU A 115 8.01 -23.81 20.09
CA LEU A 115 7.57 -23.45 18.74
C LEU A 115 8.58 -22.51 18.06
N SER A 116 8.82 -22.71 16.77
CA SER A 116 9.52 -21.71 15.96
C SER A 116 8.67 -20.45 15.87
N SER A 117 9.30 -19.28 16.06
CA SER A 117 8.60 -18.00 16.01
C SER A 117 9.49 -16.89 15.44
N MET A 118 8.87 -15.84 14.92
CA MET A 118 9.55 -14.64 14.45
C MET A 118 8.66 -13.42 14.66
N ASN A 119 9.26 -12.23 14.69
CA ASN A 119 8.50 -11.00 14.66
C ASN A 119 7.88 -10.79 13.27
N VAL A 120 6.63 -10.36 13.25
CA VAL A 120 5.90 -10.07 12.01
C VAL A 120 5.11 -8.77 12.18
N ILE A 121 5.07 -7.97 11.12
CA ILE A 121 4.20 -6.80 11.01
C ILE A 121 2.95 -7.27 10.28
N SER A 122 1.77 -7.02 10.84
CA SER A 122 0.54 -7.31 10.11
C SER A 122 0.44 -6.41 8.88
N GLY A 123 0.36 -7.05 7.73
CA GLY A 123 0.10 -6.37 6.46
C GLY A 123 -1.39 -6.12 6.22
N ALA A 124 -2.29 -6.49 7.13
CA ALA A 124 -3.75 -6.38 7.02
C ALA A 124 -4.35 -5.52 8.14
N GLY A 125 -5.51 -4.90 7.89
CA GLY A 125 -6.29 -4.27 8.95
C GLY A 125 -7.01 -5.34 9.77
N HIS A 126 -6.96 -5.23 11.10
CA HIS A 126 -7.66 -6.09 12.04
C HIS A 126 -8.34 -5.24 13.12
N ASP A 127 -9.39 -5.75 13.76
CA ASP A 127 -10.05 -5.06 14.88
C ASP A 127 -9.07 -4.72 16.01
N ALA A 128 -8.06 -5.56 16.22
CA ALA A 128 -6.98 -5.34 17.18
C ALA A 128 -6.24 -4.00 17.00
N VAL A 129 -6.15 -3.48 15.76
CA VAL A 129 -5.54 -2.17 15.47
C VAL A 129 -6.34 -1.04 16.11
N TYR A 130 -7.67 -1.16 16.14
CA TYR A 130 -8.52 -0.18 16.82
C TYR A 130 -8.48 -0.36 18.34
N LEU A 131 -8.49 -1.60 18.83
CA LEU A 131 -8.38 -1.90 20.26
C LEU A 131 -7.06 -1.38 20.87
N ALA A 132 -5.95 -1.47 20.13
CA ALA A 132 -4.65 -0.96 20.55
C ALA A 132 -4.62 0.56 20.82
N ARG A 133 -5.62 1.31 20.35
CA ARG A 133 -5.77 2.74 20.64
C ARG A 133 -6.35 3.02 22.02
N VAL A 134 -7.02 2.04 22.64
CA VAL A 134 -7.78 2.22 23.89
C VAL A 134 -7.41 1.23 24.98
N ALA A 135 -6.67 0.16 24.65
CA ALA A 135 -6.20 -0.84 25.61
C ALA A 135 -4.88 -1.50 25.16
N PRO A 136 -4.01 -1.93 26.09
CA PRO A 136 -2.86 -2.77 25.77
C PRO A 136 -3.31 -4.00 24.97
N THR A 137 -2.75 -4.17 23.77
CA THR A 137 -3.17 -5.19 22.81
C THR A 137 -1.94 -5.82 22.17
N ALA A 138 -2.00 -7.11 21.84
CA ALA A 138 -1.04 -7.82 20.99
C ALA A 138 -1.78 -8.83 20.09
N MET A 139 -1.11 -9.36 19.08
CA MET A 139 -1.67 -10.36 18.16
C MET A 139 -0.77 -11.59 18.07
N ILE A 140 -1.38 -12.75 17.79
CA ILE A 140 -0.70 -13.99 17.45
C ILE A 140 -1.09 -14.35 16.02
N PHE A 141 -0.11 -14.63 15.17
CA PHE A 141 -0.30 -15.17 13.81
C PHE A 141 0.07 -16.65 13.78
N VAL A 142 -0.60 -17.42 12.91
CA VAL A 142 -0.40 -18.86 12.68
C VAL A 142 -0.18 -19.16 11.20
#